data_AF-A0A813BLM9-F1
#
_entry.id   AF-A0A813BLM9-F1
#
_cell.length_a   1.000
_cell.length_b   1.000
_cell.length_c   1.000
_cell.angle_alpha   90.00
_cell.angle_beta   90.00
_cell.angle_gamma   90.00
#
_symmetry.space_group_name_H-M   'P 1'
#
loop_
_entity.id
_entity.type
_entity.pdbx_description
1 polymer ?
#
loop_
_entity_poly.entity_id
_entity_poly.type
_entity_poly.pdbx_seq_one_letter_code
_entity_poly.pdbx_strand_id
1 'polypeptide(L)'
;SRCLLDVYLQKVRDRCGLDVSYGQANIKHYRKEQWLPVHIDYNRATLMTYLNDVADGGHTLFPTLGIKVKPSKGSALIWPNQPPLKHAGDRVMQGEKWIIFYNWPAADNWEYDDNFEFNAD
;
A
#
# COMPACT_ATOMS: atom_id res chain seq x y z
N SER A 1 13.67 0.80 23.22
CA SER A 1 14.34 1.04 21.92
C SER A 1 13.27 1.24 20.87
N ARG A 2 13.38 2.25 20.00
CA ARG A 2 12.48 2.37 18.82
C ARG A 2 13.10 1.56 17.70
N CYS A 3 12.33 0.66 17.08
CA CYS A 3 12.80 -0.07 15.91
C CYS A 3 12.70 0.84 14.66
N LEU A 4 13.35 0.46 13.55
CA LEU A 4 13.33 1.25 12.32
C LEU A 4 11.91 1.46 11.77
N LEU A 5 11.01 0.50 12.00
CA LEU A 5 9.60 0.63 11.64
C LEU A 5 8.93 1.78 12.40
N ASP A 6 9.20 1.93 13.70
CA ASP A 6 8.64 3.03 14.50
C ASP A 6 9.07 4.39 13.98
N VAL A 7 10.33 4.51 13.55
CA VAL A 7 10.86 5.75 12.94
C VAL A 7 10.19 6.04 11.60
N TYR A 8 9.97 5.01 10.78
CA TYR A 8 9.27 5.15 9.51
C TYR A 8 7.81 5.58 9.71
N LEU A 9 7.06 4.92 10.59
CA LEU A 9 5.66 5.24 10.88
C LEU A 9 5.52 6.63 11.51
N GLN A 10 6.44 7.02 12.40
CA GLN A 10 6.52 8.40 12.91
C GLN A 10 6.63 9.41 11.76
N LYS A 11 7.53 9.19 10.78
CA LYS A 11 7.67 10.10 9.62
C LYS A 11 6.42 10.15 8.75
N VAL A 12 5.73 9.02 8.59
CA VAL A 12 4.46 8.95 7.86
C VAL A 12 3.40 9.80 8.57
N ARG A 13 3.24 9.61 9.89
CA ARG A 13 2.32 10.42 10.70
C ARG A 13 2.66 11.91 10.59
N ASP A 14 3.92 12.27 10.85
CA ASP A 14 4.35 13.67 10.89
C ASP A 14 4.21 14.36 9.52
N ARG A 15 4.19 13.61 8.42
CA ARG A 15 4.08 14.15 7.05
C ARG A 15 2.67 14.10 6.46
N CYS A 16 1.85 13.15 6.88
CA CYS A 16 0.53 12.89 6.28
C CYS A 16 -0.64 13.07 7.25
N GLY A 17 -0.40 13.36 8.53
CA GLY A 17 -1.45 13.47 9.55
C GLY A 17 -2.11 12.13 9.91
N LEU A 18 -1.55 11.01 9.45
CA LEU A 18 -2.17 9.69 9.59
C LEU A 18 -1.94 9.11 10.99
N ASP A 19 -3.02 8.65 11.64
CA ASP A 19 -2.90 7.85 12.84
C ASP A 19 -2.34 6.47 12.51
N VAL A 20 -1.15 6.16 13.04
CA VAL A 20 -0.43 4.89 12.83
C VAL A 20 -0.35 4.06 14.11
N SER A 21 -1.24 4.29 15.07
CA SER A 21 -1.17 3.66 16.40
C SER A 21 -1.75 2.24 16.48
N TYR A 22 -2.57 1.79 15.52
CA TYR A 22 -3.33 0.52 15.64
C TYR A 22 -3.35 -0.39 14.39
N GLY A 23 -2.35 -0.31 13.52
CA GLY A 23 -2.23 -1.14 12.31
C GLY A 23 -1.11 -2.19 12.35
N GLN A 24 -0.97 -2.90 11.24
CA GLN A 24 0.07 -3.92 11.07
C GLN A 24 0.90 -3.65 9.83
N ALA A 25 2.23 -3.72 9.98
CA ALA A 25 3.16 -3.63 8.87
C ALA A 25 3.58 -5.04 8.41
N ASN A 26 3.61 -5.25 7.10
CA ASN A 26 4.05 -6.49 6.48
C ASN A 26 4.95 -6.18 5.29
N ILE A 27 5.83 -7.13 4.94
CA ILE A 27 6.70 -7.04 3.77
C ILE A 27 6.28 -8.08 2.75
N LYS A 28 6.23 -7.68 1.48
CA LYS A 28 6.03 -8.60 0.35
C LYS A 28 7.19 -8.47 -0.63
N HIS A 29 7.60 -9.62 -1.16
CA HIS A 29 8.63 -9.74 -2.18
C HIS A 29 8.06 -10.46 -3.40
N TYR A 30 8.21 -9.84 -4.57
CA TYR A 30 7.87 -10.43 -5.86
C TYR A 30 9.14 -10.57 -6.69
N ARG A 31 9.43 -11.81 -7.08
CA ARG A 31 10.45 -12.17 -8.07
C ARG A 31 9.88 -12.01 -9.48
N LYS A 32 10.76 -12.15 -10.48
CA LYS A 32 10.38 -12.24 -11.89
C LYS A 32 9.20 -13.18 -12.11
N GLU A 33 8.27 -12.80 -12.99
CA GLU A 33 7.01 -13.47 -13.33
C GLU A 33 5.94 -13.52 -12.24
N GLN A 34 6.24 -13.09 -11.00
CA GLN A 34 5.24 -13.00 -9.95
C GLN A 34 4.41 -11.72 -10.11
N TRP A 35 3.13 -11.84 -9.76
CA TRP A 35 2.12 -10.80 -9.90
C TRP A 35 1.00 -11.05 -8.87
N LEU A 36 0.09 -10.09 -8.75
CA LEU A 36 -1.08 -10.20 -7.89
C LEU A 36 -2.32 -9.73 -8.69
N PRO A 37 -3.36 -10.57 -8.83
CA PRO A 37 -4.56 -10.21 -9.56
C PRO A 37 -5.32 -9.03 -8.95
N VAL A 38 -6.27 -8.49 -9.71
CA VAL A 38 -7.15 -7.42 -9.24
C VAL A 38 -7.93 -7.89 -8.02
N HIS A 39 -7.85 -7.13 -6.92
CA HIS A 39 -8.49 -7.44 -5.65
C HIS A 39 -8.82 -6.15 -4.87
N ILE A 40 -9.52 -6.33 -3.75
CA ILE A 40 -9.69 -5.36 -2.67
C ILE A 40 -9.17 -6.05 -1.41
N ASP A 41 -8.37 -5.34 -0.60
CA ASP A 41 -7.94 -5.84 0.70
C ASP A 41 -9.08 -5.71 1.73
N TYR A 42 -9.16 -6.62 2.69
CA TYR A 42 -10.19 -6.59 3.76
C TYR A 42 -9.94 -5.53 4.85
N ASN A 43 -8.84 -4.79 4.77
CA ASN A 43 -8.47 -3.74 5.72
C ASN A 43 -9.09 -2.41 5.31
N ARG A 44 -9.27 -1.42 6.20
CA ARG A 44 -9.92 -0.13 5.84
C ARG A 44 -9.11 0.66 4.80
N ALA A 45 -7.79 0.68 4.98
CA ALA A 45 -6.87 1.39 4.11
C ALA A 45 -5.50 0.71 4.08
N THR A 46 -4.73 1.02 3.05
CA THR A 46 -3.37 0.53 2.84
C THR A 46 -2.44 1.71 2.57
N LEU A 47 -1.33 1.77 3.31
CA LEU A 47 -0.15 2.56 2.97
C LEU A 47 0.93 1.60 2.49
N MET A 48 1.35 1.72 1.23
CA MET A 48 2.38 0.87 0.64
C MET A 48 3.56 1.69 0.15
N THR A 49 4.77 1.28 0.53
CA THR A 49 6.02 1.92 0.12
C THR A 49 6.90 0.93 -0.63
N TYR A 50 7.44 1.38 -1.77
CA TYR A 50 8.40 0.61 -2.53
C TYR A 50 9.80 0.71 -1.89
N LEU A 51 10.42 -0.43 -1.61
CA LEU A 51 11.73 -0.49 -0.95
C LEU A 51 12.90 -0.46 -1.95
N ASN A 52 12.61 -0.65 -3.23
CA ASN A 52 13.58 -0.60 -4.33
C ASN A 52 12.94 -0.13 -5.64
N ASP A 53 13.77 0.26 -6.59
CA ASP A 53 13.36 0.45 -7.99
C ASP A 53 13.22 -0.92 -8.67
N VAL A 54 12.22 -1.07 -9.52
CA VAL A 54 12.01 -2.26 -10.35
C VAL A 54 12.47 -1.96 -11.77
N ALA A 55 13.32 -2.84 -12.32
CA ALA A 55 13.93 -2.60 -13.63
C ALA A 55 12.87 -2.60 -14.75
N ASP A 56 11.99 -3.60 -14.76
CA ASP A 56 10.84 -3.65 -15.69
C ASP A 56 9.64 -4.40 -15.08
N GLY A 57 8.42 -3.94 -15.41
CA GLY A 57 7.17 -4.43 -14.84
C GLY A 57 6.91 -3.99 -13.40
N GLY A 58 6.15 -4.80 -12.64
CA GLY A 58 5.97 -4.64 -11.19
C GLY A 58 5.08 -3.47 -10.74
N HIS A 59 4.40 -2.79 -11.66
CA HIS A 59 3.54 -1.64 -11.38
C HIS A 59 2.43 -1.97 -10.38
N THR A 60 1.95 -0.95 -9.68
CA THR A 60 0.66 -1.03 -8.98
C THR A 60 -0.39 -0.41 -9.89
N LEU A 61 -1.45 -1.17 -10.16
CA LEU A 61 -2.50 -0.82 -11.12
C LEU A 61 -3.79 -0.54 -10.35
N PHE A 62 -4.52 0.52 -10.72
CA PHE A 62 -5.90 0.75 -10.33
C PHE A 62 -6.76 0.77 -11.60
N PRO A 63 -7.19 -0.41 -12.11
CA PRO A 63 -7.74 -0.54 -13.45
C PRO A 63 -8.99 0.31 -13.70
N THR A 64 -9.89 0.40 -12.71
CA THR A 64 -11.12 1.21 -12.81
C THR A 64 -10.83 2.68 -13.08
N LEU A 65 -9.68 3.18 -12.57
CA LEU A 65 -9.26 4.57 -12.71
C LEU A 65 -8.29 4.77 -13.88
N GLY A 66 -7.86 3.71 -14.56
CA GLY A 66 -6.81 3.78 -15.58
C GLY A 66 -5.43 4.20 -15.05
N ILE A 67 -5.20 4.09 -13.73
CA ILE A 67 -3.93 4.53 -13.10
C ILE A 67 -2.93 3.37 -13.08
N LYS A 68 -1.68 3.68 -13.46
CA LYS A 68 -0.53 2.78 -13.42
C LYS A 68 0.64 3.48 -12.73
N VAL A 69 1.07 2.96 -11.59
CA VAL A 69 2.15 3.53 -10.79
C VAL A 69 3.41 2.66 -10.92
N LYS A 70 4.49 3.25 -11.42
CA LYS A 70 5.80 2.58 -11.49
C LYS A 70 6.45 2.51 -10.11
N PRO A 71 7.01 1.36 -9.69
CA PRO A 71 7.78 1.27 -8.46
C PRO A 71 9.01 2.17 -8.52
N SER A 72 9.15 3.06 -7.55
CA SER A 72 10.36 3.86 -7.36
C SER A 72 10.74 3.85 -5.89
N LYS A 73 12.02 3.58 -5.60
CA LYS A 73 12.52 3.41 -4.24
C LYS A 73 12.15 4.60 -3.35
N GLY A 74 11.51 4.31 -2.22
CA GLY A 74 11.09 5.31 -1.23
C GLY A 74 9.81 6.05 -1.57
N SER A 75 9.23 5.87 -2.76
CA SER A 75 7.89 6.38 -3.05
C SER A 75 6.83 5.53 -2.35
N ALA A 76 5.74 6.19 -1.98
CA ALA A 76 4.64 5.59 -1.25
C ALA A 76 3.29 5.88 -1.93
N LEU A 77 2.36 4.96 -1.74
CA LEU A 77 0.97 5.06 -2.16
C LEU A 77 0.10 4.85 -0.93
N ILE A 78 -0.98 5.61 -0.84
CA ILE A 78 -2.00 5.43 0.19
C ILE A 78 -3.38 5.47 -0.45
N TRP A 79 -4.24 4.52 -0.07
CA TRP A 79 -5.61 4.46 -0.58
C TRP A 79 -6.52 3.75 0.42
N PRO A 80 -7.82 4.09 0.47
CA PRO A 80 -8.81 3.29 1.18
C PRO A 80 -9.16 2.05 0.35
N ASN A 81 -9.39 0.91 0.99
CA ASN A 81 -9.67 -0.34 0.28
C ASN A 81 -11.17 -0.46 -0.04
N GLN A 82 -11.59 0.39 -0.96
CA GLN A 82 -12.97 0.50 -1.42
C GLN A 82 -13.04 0.74 -2.93
N PRO A 83 -14.09 0.30 -3.67
CA PRO A 83 -14.31 0.80 -5.02
C PRO A 83 -14.31 2.34 -5.07
N PRO A 84 -13.80 2.94 -6.15
CA PRO A 84 -13.32 2.30 -7.37
C PRO A 84 -11.88 1.75 -7.29
N LEU A 85 -11.23 1.78 -6.13
CA LEU A 85 -9.79 1.51 -5.92
C LEU A 85 -9.44 0.01 -5.83
N LYS A 86 -10.15 -0.83 -6.59
CA LYS A 86 -9.66 -2.19 -6.87
C LYS A 86 -8.26 -2.09 -7.48
N HIS A 87 -7.33 -2.89 -6.99
CA HIS A 87 -5.94 -2.76 -7.39
C HIS A 87 -5.29 -4.11 -7.68
N ALA A 88 -4.18 -4.07 -8.42
CA ALA A 88 -3.39 -5.24 -8.78
C ALA A 88 -1.90 -4.94 -8.73
N GLY A 89 -1.10 -6.00 -8.57
CA GLY A 89 0.34 -5.96 -8.80
C GLY A 89 0.64 -6.49 -10.20
N ASP A 90 1.08 -5.63 -11.11
CA ASP A 90 1.55 -6.00 -12.44
C ASP A 90 2.75 -6.95 -12.33
N ARG A 91 2.94 -7.77 -13.36
CA ARG A 91 3.99 -8.79 -13.41
C ARG A 91 5.37 -8.14 -13.37
N VAL A 92 6.28 -8.67 -12.54
CA VAL A 92 7.69 -8.26 -12.56
C VAL A 92 8.36 -8.91 -13.77
N MET A 93 8.82 -8.11 -14.73
CA MET A 93 9.44 -8.60 -15.97
C MET A 93 10.96 -8.68 -15.84
N GLN A 94 11.57 -7.74 -15.11
CA GLN A 94 13.00 -7.73 -14.83
C GLN A 94 13.29 -7.18 -13.42
N GLY A 95 14.22 -7.84 -12.72
CA GLY A 95 14.59 -7.51 -11.34
C GLY A 95 13.67 -8.16 -10.31
N GLU A 96 13.45 -7.46 -9.21
CA GLU A 96 12.63 -7.88 -8.07
C GLU A 96 11.88 -6.68 -7.49
N LYS A 97 10.75 -6.91 -6.84
CA LYS A 97 9.95 -5.86 -6.19
C LYS A 97 9.80 -6.18 -4.70
N TRP A 98 10.27 -5.26 -3.87
CA TRP A 98 10.07 -5.26 -2.43
C TRP A 98 9.15 -4.13 -2.03
N ILE A 99 8.13 -4.46 -1.26
CA ILE A 99 7.22 -3.49 -0.66
C ILE A 99 7.10 -3.73 0.84
N ILE A 100 6.96 -2.65 1.59
CA ILE A 100 6.35 -2.68 2.91
C ILE A 100 4.95 -2.09 2.79
N PHE A 101 3.97 -2.70 3.41
CA PHE A 101 2.62 -2.17 3.49
C PHE A 101 2.15 -2.16 4.94
N TYR A 102 1.52 -1.06 5.32
CA TYR A 102 0.88 -0.85 6.60
C TYR A 102 -0.63 -0.79 6.37
N ASN A 103 -1.35 -1.63 7.09
CA ASN A 103 -2.79 -1.75 6.94
C ASN A 103 -3.50 -1.33 8.21
N TRP A 104 -4.56 -0.54 8.03
CA TRP A 104 -5.51 -0.23 9.10
C TRP A 104 -6.57 -1.33 9.17
N PRO A 105 -6.63 -2.11 10.27
CA PRO A 105 -7.57 -3.21 10.37
C PRO A 105 -9.00 -2.71 10.24
N ALA A 106 -9.84 -3.50 9.56
CA ALA A 106 -11.29 -3.38 9.67
C ALA A 106 -11.71 -3.58 11.14
N ALA A 107 -12.65 -2.79 11.64
CA ALA A 107 -13.35 -3.11 12.88
C ALA A 107 -14.14 -4.42 12.71
N ASP A 108 -14.44 -5.12 13.81
CA ASP A 108 -15.15 -6.42 13.79
C ASP A 108 -16.54 -6.37 13.09
N ASN A 109 -17.07 -5.18 12.85
CA ASN A 109 -18.31 -4.89 12.12
C ASN A 109 -18.11 -3.91 10.94
N TRP A 110 -16.91 -3.86 10.36
CA TRP A 110 -16.62 -2.91 9.28
C TRP A 110 -17.47 -3.21 8.06
N GLU A 111 -18.45 -2.35 7.84
CA GLU A 111 -19.17 -2.23 6.58
C GLU A 111 -18.45 -1.23 5.69
N TYR A 112 -18.70 -1.38 4.39
CA TYR A 112 -18.29 -0.42 3.38
C TYR A 112 -18.81 0.97 3.72
N ASP A 113 -17.90 1.95 3.87
CA ASP A 113 -18.25 3.32 4.25
C ASP A 113 -17.84 4.29 3.15
N ASP A 114 -18.82 4.73 2.36
CA ASP A 114 -18.67 5.74 1.30
C ASP A 114 -18.12 7.09 1.82
N ASN A 115 -18.11 7.31 3.13
CA ASN A 115 -17.60 8.52 3.79
C ASN A 115 -16.24 8.29 4.49
N PHE A 116 -15.56 7.16 4.26
CA PHE A 116 -14.21 6.99 4.79
C PHE A 116 -13.25 7.98 4.12
N GLU A 117 -12.99 9.08 4.82
CA GLU A 117 -11.97 10.06 4.47
C GLU A 117 -10.71 9.78 5.30
N PHE A 118 -9.55 10.00 4.70
CA PHE A 118 -8.33 10.14 5.48
C PHE A 118 -8.47 11.45 6.27
N ASN A 119 -8.88 11.34 7.54
CA ASN A 119 -8.79 12.46 8.47
C ASN A 119 -7.30 12.79 8.63
N ALA A 120 -6.83 13.74 7.83
CA ALA A 120 -5.55 14.40 8.02
C ALA A 120 -5.84 15.57 8.95
N ASP A 121 -5.48 15.41 10.23
CA ASP A 121 -5.43 16.53 11.18
C ASP A 121 -4.29 17.49 10.83
#